data_AF-A0A1W9PYJ1-F1
#
_entry.id   AF-A0A1W9PYJ1-F1
#
_cell.length_a   1.000
_cell.length_b   1.000
_cell.length_c   1.000
_cell.angle_alpha   90.00
_cell.angle_beta   90.00
_cell.angle_gamma   90.00
#
_symmetry.space_group_name_H-M   'P 1'
#
loop_
_entity.id
_entity.type
_entity.pdbx_description
1 polymer ?
#
loop_
_entity_poly.entity_id
_entity_poly.type
_entity_poly.pdbx_seq_one_letter_code
_entity_poly.pdbx_strand_id
1 'polypeptide(L)'
;MTTASYSPPSRNAEIAAQVLAALIGGFLLFFAALLIWMLGYQLVYAGRIFPGVSVAGVDLSGMSPADASVTLTQRLTFPYQGQILLRDGERIWAASPAELGMVFDASASAQSAYKLGRSGGLFGAFDDQLAARQEGKTAEAIIIFDQSVAYAYLQRLAVEIDQPAVEATLAIQGTEVVAQPGQIGRFLNVDAALISLSAQLQTFHDGEVTLIVDEEMPKLLDVSSQAETARQILSAPLRLTLGGATELDPGPWVYDVPTVANMLLVRQTESENGSKLEVALDPQALQEMLVAIAMQVDRPAENARFIFNDETRELDILQYSLTGRVVDVQASVDVINQSIAQGAHEIPVQVVTDEPAVPDTVTAAELGIIELVHEETSYFYGSSAERIQNVQTAAAAFHGILIAPGETFSMGSALGDISLDNGYAEALIIYGGRTIKGVGGGVCQVSTTLFRTVFFGGYPIIERHSHAYRVYYYEQNADGSKNPDLVGLDATVYFPLVDFKFTNDTPNWLLMETYTDTAARKLTWKFYSASDGRTVDWQTTGSQNIVSA
;
A
#
# COMPACT_ATOMS: atom_id res chain seq x y z
N MET A 1 -2.68 120.50 61.52
CA MET A 1 -3.00 119.92 60.20
C MET A 1 -2.43 118.51 60.15
N THR A 2 -3.26 117.56 59.68
CA THR A 2 -2.90 116.22 59.17
C THR A 2 -2.18 115.25 60.11
N THR A 3 -2.97 114.59 60.96
CA THR A 3 -2.70 113.23 61.44
C THR A 3 -2.93 112.25 60.30
N ALA A 4 -1.85 111.77 59.67
CA ALA A 4 -1.89 110.66 58.73
C ALA A 4 -1.49 109.37 59.46
N SER A 5 -2.43 108.43 59.39
CA SER A 5 -2.46 107.06 59.91
C SER A 5 -1.15 106.27 59.78
N TYR A 6 -0.56 105.91 60.93
CA TYR A 6 0.32 104.77 61.06
C TYR A 6 -0.56 103.52 61.25
N SER A 7 -0.73 102.73 60.19
CA SER A 7 -1.39 101.42 60.27
C SER A 7 -0.45 100.44 60.97
N PRO A 8 -0.93 99.65 61.95
CA PRO A 8 -0.07 98.87 62.82
C PRO A 8 0.51 97.66 62.07
N PRO A 9 1.71 97.15 62.40
CA PRO A 9 1.93 95.73 62.25
C PRO A 9 0.86 95.06 63.13
N SER A 10 -0.07 94.36 62.49
CA SER A 10 -1.18 93.70 63.17
C SER A 10 -0.63 92.80 64.27
N ARG A 11 -1.09 92.99 65.51
CA ARG A 11 -0.83 92.12 66.67
C ARG A 11 -1.11 90.63 66.38
N ASN A 12 -1.94 90.34 65.37
CA ASN A 12 -2.25 89.00 64.88
C ASN A 12 -1.08 88.33 64.12
N ALA A 13 -0.19 89.09 63.49
CA ALA A 13 1.00 88.55 62.81
C ALA A 13 2.06 88.08 63.83
N GLU A 14 2.18 88.76 64.98
CA GLU A 14 3.06 88.34 66.08
C GLU A 14 2.54 87.13 66.84
N ILE A 15 1.23 87.02 67.09
CA ILE A 15 0.62 85.84 67.75
C ILE A 15 0.68 84.61 66.83
N ALA A 16 0.39 84.77 65.53
CA ALA A 16 0.51 83.67 64.57
C ALA A 16 1.96 83.16 64.47
N ALA A 17 2.95 84.07 64.50
CA ALA A 17 4.36 83.70 64.54
C ALA A 17 4.76 82.97 65.84
N GLN A 18 4.22 83.37 67.00
CA GLN A 18 4.46 82.70 68.27
C GLN A 18 3.81 81.31 68.36
N VAL A 19 2.58 81.15 67.86
CA VAL A 19 1.91 79.85 67.78
C VAL A 19 2.64 78.94 66.79
N LEU A 20 3.06 79.46 65.64
CA LEU A 20 3.87 78.71 64.67
C LEU A 20 5.23 78.31 65.26
N ALA A 21 5.90 79.20 65.99
CA ALA A 21 7.16 78.89 66.67
C ALA A 21 6.99 77.86 67.80
N ALA A 22 5.89 77.90 68.56
CA ALA A 22 5.58 76.91 69.58
C ALA A 22 5.21 75.55 68.97
N LEU A 23 4.48 75.52 67.84
CA LEU A 23 4.19 74.29 67.10
C LEU A 23 5.45 73.70 66.46
N ILE A 24 6.29 74.53 65.83
CA ILE A 24 7.57 74.08 65.26
C ILE A 24 8.51 73.60 66.38
N GLY A 25 8.60 74.33 67.50
CA GLY A 25 9.42 73.95 68.65
C GLY A 25 8.93 72.66 69.31
N GLY A 26 7.62 72.50 69.49
CA GLY A 26 7.00 71.27 70.00
C GLY A 26 7.18 70.09 69.04
N PHE A 27 7.04 70.33 67.73
CA PHE A 27 7.31 69.33 66.68
C PHE A 27 8.77 68.91 66.69
N LEU A 28 9.72 69.85 66.76
CA LEU A 28 11.15 69.56 66.83
C LEU A 28 11.52 68.81 68.12
N LEU A 29 10.93 69.16 69.27
CA LEU A 29 11.14 68.45 70.53
C LEU A 29 10.56 67.03 70.50
N PHE A 30 9.37 66.85 69.94
CA PHE A 30 8.76 65.53 69.74
C PHE A 30 9.62 64.67 68.82
N PHE A 31 10.06 65.20 67.68
CA PHE A 31 10.96 64.49 66.77
C PHE A 31 12.30 64.19 67.43
N ALA A 32 12.89 65.12 68.19
CA ALA A 32 14.11 64.86 68.93
C ALA A 32 13.94 63.76 69.99
N ALA A 33 12.83 63.76 70.74
CA ALA A 33 12.51 62.72 71.71
C ALA A 33 12.26 61.36 71.04
N LEU A 34 11.55 61.33 69.92
CA LEU A 34 11.34 60.14 69.10
C LEU A 34 12.67 59.59 68.57
N LEU A 35 13.56 60.47 68.10
CA LEU A 35 14.86 60.11 67.54
C LEU A 35 15.81 59.61 68.64
N ILE A 36 15.79 60.23 69.83
CA ILE A 36 16.51 59.76 71.03
C ILE A 36 15.97 58.39 71.49
N TRP A 37 14.65 58.20 71.51
CA TRP A 37 14.04 56.93 71.86
C TRP A 37 14.42 55.84 70.87
N MET A 38 14.36 56.13 69.56
CA MET A 38 14.73 55.20 68.50
C MET A 38 16.22 54.83 68.56
N LEU A 39 17.10 55.82 68.75
CA LEU A 39 18.54 55.59 68.96
C LEU A 39 18.81 54.78 70.23
N GLY A 40 18.14 55.12 71.34
CA GLY A 40 18.25 54.40 72.60
C GLY A 40 17.76 52.95 72.48
N TYR A 41 16.65 52.73 71.78
CA TYR A 41 16.11 51.40 71.51
C TYR A 41 17.05 50.57 70.63
N GLN A 42 17.61 51.17 69.57
CA GLN A 42 18.64 50.52 68.75
C GLN A 42 19.93 50.21 69.52
N LEU A 43 20.33 51.05 70.47
CA LEU A 43 21.50 50.83 71.33
C LEU A 43 21.28 49.70 72.35
N VAL A 44 20.10 49.64 72.99
CA VAL A 44 19.76 48.58 73.96
C VAL A 44 19.76 47.20 73.31
N TYR A 45 19.27 47.12 72.07
CA TYR A 45 19.25 45.89 71.28
C TYR A 45 20.38 45.84 70.24
N ALA A 46 21.49 46.55 70.47
CA ALA A 46 22.67 46.43 69.63
C ALA A 46 23.18 44.98 69.69
N GLY A 47 23.26 44.32 68.53
CA GLY A 47 23.66 42.91 68.44
C GLY A 47 22.61 41.90 68.94
N ARG A 48 21.36 42.31 69.18
CA ARG A 48 20.24 41.43 69.60
C ARG A 48 19.01 41.58 68.70
N ILE A 49 18.30 40.50 68.45
CA ILE A 49 17.03 40.51 67.71
C ILE A 49 15.96 41.25 68.55
N PHE A 50 15.12 42.05 67.89
CA PHE A 50 14.11 42.83 68.60
C PHE A 50 13.05 41.91 69.25
N PRO A 51 12.45 42.33 70.38
CA PRO A 51 11.35 41.59 71.00
C PRO A 51 10.15 41.41 70.07
N GLY A 52 9.56 40.22 70.10
CA GLY A 52 8.42 39.79 69.30
C GLY A 52 8.76 39.35 67.88
N VAL A 53 10.04 39.16 67.56
CA VAL A 53 10.47 38.58 66.27
C VAL A 53 10.63 37.07 66.40
N SER A 54 9.99 36.32 65.49
CA SER A 54 10.09 34.86 65.40
C SER A 54 10.47 34.42 63.97
N VAL A 55 11.00 33.21 63.80
CA VAL A 55 11.21 32.57 62.49
C VAL A 55 10.58 31.19 62.53
N ALA A 56 9.69 30.90 61.58
CA ALA A 56 9.01 29.61 61.46
C ALA A 56 8.46 29.07 62.81
N GLY A 57 7.84 29.96 63.61
CA GLY A 57 7.24 29.63 64.91
C GLY A 57 8.19 29.60 66.11
N VAL A 58 9.50 29.79 65.92
CA VAL A 58 10.49 29.87 67.01
C VAL A 58 10.73 31.33 67.40
N ASP A 59 10.45 31.69 68.66
CA ASP A 59 10.71 33.02 69.21
C ASP A 59 12.23 33.28 69.39
N LEU A 60 12.71 34.39 68.84
CA LEU A 60 14.13 34.80 68.85
C LEU A 60 14.36 36.10 69.62
N SER A 61 13.34 36.57 70.34
CA SER A 61 13.36 37.83 71.09
C SER A 61 14.58 37.99 71.98
N GLY A 62 15.36 39.06 71.75
CA GLY A 62 16.51 39.41 72.59
C GLY A 62 17.75 38.53 72.42
N MET A 63 17.71 37.53 71.54
CA MET A 63 18.86 36.66 71.24
C MET A 63 19.87 37.35 70.35
N SER A 64 21.16 37.00 70.48
CA SER A 64 22.14 37.37 69.46
C SER A 64 21.92 36.55 68.18
N PRO A 65 22.35 37.02 66.99
CA PRO A 65 22.25 36.21 65.77
C PRO A 65 22.91 34.82 65.87
N ALA A 66 23.97 34.69 66.68
CA ALA A 66 24.64 33.41 66.93
C ALA A 66 23.82 32.48 67.85
N ASP A 67 23.22 33.01 68.91
CA ASP A 67 22.36 32.21 69.80
C ASP A 67 21.04 31.82 69.11
N ALA A 68 20.52 32.73 68.28
CA ALA A 68 19.33 32.51 67.47
C ALA A 68 19.55 31.40 66.43
N SER A 69 20.70 31.36 65.75
CA SER A 69 20.98 30.28 64.79
C SER A 69 21.09 28.91 65.46
N VAL A 70 21.70 28.83 66.64
CA VAL A 70 21.74 27.60 67.45
C VAL A 70 20.33 27.19 67.88
N THR A 71 19.53 28.14 68.38
CA THR A 71 18.16 27.89 68.82
C THR A 71 17.27 27.40 67.67
N LEU A 72 17.37 28.01 66.50
CA LEU A 72 16.64 27.60 65.30
C LEU A 72 17.03 26.18 64.88
N THR A 73 18.32 25.86 64.87
CA THR A 73 18.82 24.51 64.53
C THR A 73 18.27 23.43 65.48
N GLN A 74 18.10 23.76 66.77
CA GLN A 74 17.63 22.80 67.78
C GLN A 74 16.11 22.67 67.83
N ARG A 75 15.36 23.73 67.54
CA ARG A 75 13.91 23.78 67.73
C ARG A 75 13.09 23.59 66.46
N LEU A 76 13.67 23.78 65.28
CA LEU A 76 12.97 23.54 64.02
C LEU A 76 12.91 22.05 63.71
N THR A 77 11.71 21.49 63.79
CA THR A 77 11.47 20.08 63.48
C THR A 77 10.99 19.85 62.06
N PHE A 78 10.39 20.86 61.40
CA PHE A 78 9.76 20.72 60.09
C PHE A 78 10.66 20.09 59.02
N PRO A 79 11.94 20.47 58.85
CA PRO A 79 12.80 19.83 57.84
C PRO A 79 12.93 18.31 58.00
N TYR A 80 12.83 17.80 59.22
CA TYR A 80 13.06 16.38 59.53
C TYR A 80 11.79 15.60 59.90
N GLN A 81 10.73 16.28 60.35
CA GLN A 81 9.47 15.68 60.82
C GLN A 81 8.27 16.04 59.94
N GLY A 82 8.39 17.08 59.10
CA GLY A 82 7.35 17.45 58.15
C GLY A 82 7.10 16.33 57.15
N GLN A 83 5.90 16.31 56.58
CA GLN A 83 5.48 15.31 55.60
C GLN A 83 5.03 15.99 54.31
N ILE A 84 5.79 15.73 53.26
CA ILE A 84 5.39 16.06 51.89
C ILE A 84 4.90 14.78 51.23
N LEU A 85 3.64 14.78 50.81
CA LEU A 85 3.00 13.66 50.14
C LEU A 85 3.13 13.84 48.63
N LEU A 86 3.95 13.03 47.99
CA LEU A 86 4.06 12.98 46.53
C LEU A 86 3.00 12.02 46.00
N ARG A 87 2.18 12.46 45.05
CA ARG A 87 1.01 11.68 44.59
C ARG A 87 0.98 11.46 43.08
N ASP A 88 0.81 10.21 42.65
CA ASP A 88 0.47 9.80 41.28
C ASP A 88 -0.83 8.99 41.32
N GLY A 89 -1.97 9.63 41.00
CA GLY A 89 -3.29 8.99 41.06
C GLY A 89 -3.66 8.50 42.47
N GLU A 90 -3.73 7.17 42.65
CA GLU A 90 -3.98 6.53 43.95
C GLU A 90 -2.69 6.22 44.74
N ARG A 91 -1.52 6.31 44.11
CA ARG A 91 -0.23 6.04 44.75
C ARG A 91 0.28 7.27 45.48
N ILE A 92 0.75 7.07 46.72
CA ILE A 92 1.24 8.14 47.59
C ILE A 92 2.58 7.73 48.19
N TRP A 93 3.58 8.61 48.11
CA TRP A 93 4.87 8.46 48.77
C TRP A 93 5.07 9.63 49.74
N ALA A 94 5.32 9.32 51.01
CA ALA A 94 5.63 10.33 52.01
C ALA A 94 7.15 10.51 52.10
N ALA A 95 7.61 11.76 52.10
CA ALA A 95 9.00 12.11 52.29
C ALA A 95 9.12 13.33 53.21
N SER A 96 10.19 13.36 54.00
CA SER A 96 10.53 14.55 54.77
C SER A 96 11.12 15.64 53.88
N PRO A 97 10.94 16.93 54.21
CA PRO A 97 11.55 18.02 53.45
C PRO A 97 13.07 17.88 53.28
N ALA A 98 13.79 17.36 54.29
CA ALA A 98 15.23 17.13 54.22
C ALA A 98 15.61 16.03 53.21
N GLU A 99 14.82 14.96 53.10
CA GLU A 99 15.00 13.92 52.06
C GLU A 99 14.75 14.48 50.65
N LEU A 100 13.97 15.55 50.56
CA LEU A 100 13.66 16.28 49.33
C LEU A 100 14.62 17.46 49.09
N GLY A 101 15.74 17.56 49.83
CA GLY A 101 16.77 18.57 49.60
C GLY A 101 16.51 19.93 50.25
N MET A 102 15.52 20.06 51.13
CA MET A 102 15.33 21.28 51.93
C MET A 102 16.41 21.35 53.02
N VAL A 103 17.30 22.34 52.92
CA VAL A 103 18.27 22.67 53.96
C VAL A 103 17.89 24.00 54.59
N PHE A 104 17.71 24.01 55.91
CA PHE A 104 17.40 25.23 56.63
C PHE A 104 18.69 26.01 56.97
N ASP A 105 18.83 27.24 56.44
CA ASP A 105 19.97 28.10 56.79
C ASP A 105 19.64 28.89 58.05
N ALA A 106 19.98 28.30 59.20
CA ALA A 106 19.75 28.92 60.49
C ALA A 106 20.53 30.22 60.70
N SER A 107 21.71 30.35 60.09
CA SER A 107 22.54 31.54 60.20
C SER A 107 21.94 32.70 59.41
N ALA A 108 21.60 32.47 58.14
CA ALA A 108 20.99 33.49 57.29
C ALA A 108 19.59 33.87 57.81
N SER A 109 18.79 32.91 58.28
CA SER A 109 17.49 33.17 58.90
C SER A 109 17.59 34.01 60.18
N ALA A 110 18.56 33.73 61.05
CA ALA A 110 18.82 34.55 62.24
C ALA A 110 19.28 35.98 61.88
N GLN A 111 20.06 36.13 60.80
CA GLN A 111 20.45 37.46 60.29
C GLN A 111 19.26 38.20 59.68
N SER A 112 18.35 37.51 58.97
CA SER A 112 17.10 38.08 58.47
C SER A 112 16.24 38.62 59.63
N ALA A 113 16.07 37.81 60.68
CA ALA A 113 15.40 38.22 61.91
C ALA A 113 16.06 39.41 62.61
N TYR A 114 17.39 39.49 62.61
CA TYR A 114 18.12 40.64 63.14
C TYR A 114 17.92 41.92 62.31
N LYS A 115 17.82 41.82 60.99
CA LYS A 115 17.60 42.97 60.09
C LYS A 115 16.18 43.53 60.19
N LEU A 116 15.21 42.71 60.58
CA LEU A 116 13.82 43.13 60.76
C LEU A 116 13.72 44.29 61.77
N GLY A 117 13.06 45.40 61.38
CA GLY A 117 13.03 46.64 62.17
C GLY A 117 14.32 47.46 62.16
N ARG A 118 15.34 47.09 61.36
CA ARG A 118 16.59 47.86 61.17
C ARG A 118 16.80 48.34 59.73
N SER A 119 15.97 47.89 58.80
CA SER A 119 15.94 48.28 57.38
C SER A 119 14.70 49.14 57.06
N GLY A 120 14.68 49.85 55.91
CA GLY A 120 13.50 50.59 55.44
C GLY A 120 13.43 52.08 55.81
N GLY A 121 14.55 52.70 56.21
CA GLY A 121 14.60 54.12 56.61
C GLY A 121 14.01 54.38 58.00
N LEU A 122 14.00 55.65 58.44
CA LEU A 122 13.61 56.01 59.80
C LEU A 122 12.16 55.64 60.14
N PHE A 123 11.23 55.78 59.19
CA PHE A 123 9.81 55.50 59.41
C PHE A 123 9.47 54.01 59.30
N GLY A 124 10.03 53.29 58.33
CA GLY A 124 9.80 51.84 58.16
C GLY A 124 10.40 51.01 59.30
N ALA A 125 11.59 51.39 59.78
CA ALA A 125 12.20 50.73 60.93
C ALA A 125 11.40 50.93 62.21
N PHE A 126 10.76 52.09 62.40
CA PHE A 126 9.92 52.38 63.57
C PHE A 126 8.61 51.59 63.55
N ASP A 127 7.93 51.54 62.40
CA ASP A 127 6.69 50.75 62.23
C ASP A 127 6.92 49.27 62.50
N ASP A 128 7.98 48.70 61.91
CA ASP A 128 8.38 47.32 62.11
C ASP A 128 8.73 46.98 63.57
N GLN A 129 9.40 47.89 64.28
CA GLN A 129 9.76 47.71 65.70
C GLN A 129 8.52 47.74 66.59
N LEU A 130 7.55 48.62 66.29
CA LEU A 130 6.31 48.74 67.05
C LEU A 130 5.40 47.52 66.81
N ALA A 131 5.25 47.12 65.54
CA ALA A 131 4.46 45.97 65.12
C ALA A 131 5.03 44.66 65.69
N ALA A 132 6.35 44.44 65.58
CA ALA A 132 7.00 43.27 66.17
C ALA A 132 6.71 43.15 67.66
N ARG A 133 6.72 44.27 68.41
CA ARG A 133 6.48 44.25 69.85
C ARG A 133 5.02 44.03 70.25
N GLN A 134 4.06 44.57 69.49
CA GLN A 134 2.63 44.52 69.84
C GLN A 134 1.92 43.27 69.31
N GLU A 135 2.20 42.92 68.05
CA GLU A 135 1.49 41.87 67.32
C GLU A 135 2.36 40.64 67.08
N GLY A 136 3.68 40.77 67.24
CA GLY A 136 4.64 39.76 66.81
C GLY A 136 4.89 39.87 65.31
N LYS A 137 6.15 39.77 64.88
CA LYS A 137 6.50 39.78 63.45
C LYS A 137 7.33 38.56 63.10
N THR A 138 6.90 37.81 62.09
CA THR A 138 7.64 36.64 61.60
C THR A 138 8.67 37.10 60.57
N ALA A 139 9.94 36.85 60.86
CA ALA A 139 11.02 37.01 59.90
C ALA A 139 11.04 35.84 58.91
N GLU A 140 11.50 36.12 57.70
CA GLU A 140 11.58 35.15 56.63
C GLU A 140 12.56 34.02 56.99
N ALA A 141 12.07 32.78 56.87
CA ALA A 141 12.85 31.57 57.03
C ALA A 141 13.61 31.30 55.73
N ILE A 142 14.93 31.46 55.77
CA ILE A 142 15.79 31.26 54.59
C ILE A 142 16.13 29.78 54.47
N ILE A 143 15.79 29.22 53.32
CA ILE A 143 16.10 27.83 52.95
C ILE A 143 17.03 27.81 51.76
N ILE A 144 17.85 26.77 51.72
CA ILE A 144 18.63 26.37 50.56
C ILE A 144 17.95 25.10 50.04
N PHE A 145 17.40 25.17 48.84
CA PHE A 145 16.84 24.01 48.17
C PHE A 145 17.92 23.34 47.33
N ASP A 146 18.44 22.22 47.81
CA ASP A 146 19.36 21.37 47.05
C ASP A 146 18.56 20.56 46.01
N GLN A 147 18.45 21.16 44.83
CA GLN A 147 17.77 20.52 43.69
C GLN A 147 18.39 19.18 43.31
N SER A 148 19.67 18.94 43.60
CA SER A 148 20.32 17.68 43.23
C SER A 148 19.82 16.51 44.09
N VAL A 149 19.57 16.76 45.38
CA VAL A 149 18.98 15.78 46.31
C VAL A 149 17.52 15.52 45.92
N ALA A 150 16.75 16.57 45.65
CA ALA A 150 15.37 16.47 45.19
C ALA A 150 15.26 15.68 43.88
N TYR A 151 16.13 15.99 42.91
CA TYR A 151 16.19 15.30 41.62
C TYR A 151 16.54 13.83 41.80
N ALA A 152 17.53 13.49 42.63
CA ALA A 152 17.89 12.10 42.92
C ALA A 152 16.76 11.32 43.62
N TYR A 153 15.97 11.99 44.46
CA TYR A 153 14.77 11.40 45.06
C TYR A 153 13.71 11.11 44.00
N LEU A 154 13.37 12.11 43.18
CA LEU A 154 12.38 11.99 42.11
C LEU A 154 12.81 10.97 41.03
N GLN A 155 14.09 10.86 40.72
CA GLN A 155 14.61 9.83 39.82
C GLN A 155 14.42 8.40 40.36
N ARG A 156 14.53 8.20 41.68
CA ARG A 156 14.20 6.89 42.28
C ARG A 156 12.71 6.58 42.19
N LEU A 157 11.86 7.59 42.38
CA LEU A 157 10.42 7.46 42.15
C LEU A 157 10.08 7.18 40.69
N ALA A 158 10.79 7.81 39.76
CA ALA A 158 10.64 7.56 38.33
C ALA A 158 10.85 6.09 38.01
N VAL A 159 11.80 5.39 38.64
CA VAL A 159 11.97 3.93 38.44
C VAL A 159 10.72 3.11 38.84
N GLU A 160 9.91 3.58 39.79
CA GLU A 160 8.67 2.91 40.22
C GLU A 160 7.44 3.33 39.41
N ILE A 161 7.45 4.55 38.85
CA ILE A 161 6.34 5.15 38.10
C ILE A 161 6.47 4.86 36.61
N ASP A 162 7.68 4.97 36.09
CA ASP A 162 7.97 4.93 34.66
C ASP A 162 7.69 3.55 34.09
N GLN A 163 6.98 3.56 32.98
CA GLN A 163 6.67 2.37 32.20
C GLN A 163 7.01 2.68 30.75
N PRO A 164 7.84 1.85 30.08
CA PRO A 164 8.12 2.05 28.68
C PRO A 164 6.87 1.82 27.84
N ALA A 165 6.71 2.58 26.76
CA ALA A 165 5.72 2.27 25.75
C ALA A 165 6.08 0.94 25.06
N VAL A 166 5.08 0.08 24.85
CA VAL A 166 5.25 -1.20 24.14
C VAL A 166 4.32 -1.20 22.93
N GLU A 167 4.87 -1.51 21.76
CA GLU A 167 4.10 -1.62 20.52
C GLU A 167 3.24 -2.89 20.50
N ALA A 168 2.01 -2.77 20.01
CA ALA A 168 1.16 -3.91 19.74
C ALA A 168 1.78 -4.80 18.66
N THR A 169 1.63 -6.12 18.81
CA THR A 169 2.17 -7.10 17.86
C THR A 169 1.11 -8.05 17.35
N LEU A 170 1.22 -8.42 16.08
CA LEU A 170 0.38 -9.42 15.42
C LEU A 170 1.29 -10.43 14.73
N ALA A 171 1.17 -11.70 15.11
CA ALA A 171 1.94 -12.80 14.55
C ALA A 171 1.02 -13.95 14.13
N ILE A 172 1.39 -14.64 13.05
CA ILE A 172 0.70 -15.82 12.55
C ILE A 172 1.64 -17.01 12.75
N GLN A 173 1.24 -17.98 13.57
CA GLN A 173 2.03 -19.18 13.88
C GLN A 173 1.29 -20.41 13.34
N GLY A 174 1.67 -20.85 12.14
CA GLY A 174 0.87 -21.84 11.41
C GLY A 174 -0.50 -21.24 11.10
N THR A 175 -1.57 -21.81 11.65
CA THR A 175 -2.94 -21.28 11.48
C THR A 175 -3.42 -20.45 12.67
N GLU A 176 -2.60 -20.28 13.71
CA GLU A 176 -2.98 -19.53 14.91
C GLU A 176 -2.60 -18.05 14.80
N VAL A 177 -3.55 -17.17 15.10
CA VAL A 177 -3.36 -15.72 15.13
C VAL A 177 -3.11 -15.28 16.57
N VAL A 178 -1.89 -14.78 16.83
CA VAL A 178 -1.45 -14.30 18.14
C VAL A 178 -1.36 -12.77 18.09
N ALA A 179 -2.20 -12.09 18.87
CA ALA A 179 -2.23 -10.64 18.98
C ALA A 179 -1.91 -10.22 20.42
N GLN A 180 -0.97 -9.30 20.58
CA GLN A 180 -0.63 -8.70 21.87
C GLN A 180 -0.90 -7.19 21.79
N PRO A 181 -1.72 -6.63 22.70
CA PRO A 181 -2.01 -5.21 22.71
C PRO A 181 -0.76 -4.41 23.12
N GLY A 182 -0.71 -3.16 22.67
CA GLY A 182 0.32 -2.21 23.07
C GLY A 182 0.10 -1.72 24.50
N GLN A 183 1.13 -1.14 25.08
CA GLN A 183 1.11 -0.52 26.39
C GLN A 183 1.50 0.95 26.27
N ILE A 184 0.70 1.84 26.86
CA ILE A 184 1.00 3.28 26.92
C ILE A 184 2.20 3.49 27.85
N GLY A 185 3.20 4.24 27.36
CA GLY A 185 4.35 4.64 28.17
C GLY A 185 3.97 5.74 29.14
N ARG A 186 4.53 5.69 30.35
CA ARG A 186 4.32 6.68 31.41
C ARG A 186 5.69 7.11 31.90
N PHE A 187 5.92 8.41 32.03
CA PHE A 187 7.19 8.95 32.50
C PHE A 187 6.96 10.09 33.49
N LEU A 188 7.58 10.03 34.66
CA LEU A 188 7.53 11.11 35.63
C LEU A 188 8.23 12.35 35.05
N ASN A 189 7.49 13.46 34.93
CA ASN A 189 8.07 14.75 34.57
C ASN A 189 8.80 15.34 35.79
N VAL A 190 10.08 14.99 35.92
CA VAL A 190 10.91 15.38 37.06
C VAL A 190 11.04 16.91 37.17
N ASP A 191 11.14 17.61 36.05
CA ASP A 191 11.29 19.07 36.05
C ASP A 191 10.02 19.76 36.57
N ALA A 192 8.85 19.34 36.11
CA ALA A 192 7.58 19.86 36.58
C ALA A 192 7.33 19.48 38.06
N ALA A 193 7.71 18.27 38.48
CA ALA A 193 7.65 17.83 39.87
C ALA A 193 8.56 18.67 40.77
N LEU A 194 9.78 19.02 40.33
CA LEU A 194 10.69 19.90 41.07
C LEU A 194 10.12 21.30 41.28
N ILE A 195 9.44 21.87 40.28
CA ILE A 195 8.80 23.18 40.39
C ILE A 195 7.72 23.15 41.48
N SER A 196 6.78 22.20 41.38
CA SER A 196 5.70 22.05 42.36
C SER A 196 6.22 21.74 43.76
N LEU A 197 7.26 20.90 43.85
CA LEU A 197 7.93 20.58 45.11
C LEU A 197 8.59 21.82 45.74
N SER A 198 9.32 22.61 44.95
CA SER A 198 9.98 23.83 45.45
C SER A 198 8.96 24.83 46.01
N ALA A 199 7.81 25.00 45.37
CA ALA A 199 6.73 25.85 45.85
C ALA A 199 6.13 25.33 47.16
N GLN A 200 5.92 24.01 47.27
CA GLN A 200 5.41 23.41 48.49
C GLN A 200 6.38 23.56 49.67
N LEU A 201 7.68 23.34 49.45
CA LEU A 201 8.70 23.45 50.49
C LEU A 201 8.84 24.87 51.04
N GLN A 202 8.60 25.89 50.22
CA GLN A 202 8.59 27.29 50.65
C GLN A 202 7.44 27.63 51.61
N THR A 203 6.37 26.82 51.66
CA THR A 203 5.24 27.08 52.56
C THR A 203 5.55 26.74 54.01
N PHE A 204 6.58 25.93 54.30
CA PHE A 204 6.91 25.44 55.64
C PHE A 204 5.77 24.67 56.35
N HIS A 205 4.86 24.08 55.58
CA HIS A 205 3.79 23.23 56.10
C HIS A 205 3.74 21.90 55.36
N ASP A 206 3.17 20.88 56.02
CA ASP A 206 2.84 19.62 55.38
C ASP A 206 1.90 19.87 54.20
N GLY A 207 2.05 19.08 53.15
CA GLY A 207 1.20 19.24 51.98
C GLY A 207 1.43 18.17 50.92
N GLU A 208 0.55 18.21 49.93
CA GLU A 208 0.52 17.25 48.83
C GLU A 208 1.09 17.91 47.56
N VAL A 209 2.00 17.21 46.90
CA VAL A 209 2.55 17.57 45.60
C VAL A 209 2.08 16.50 44.61
N THR A 210 1.16 16.89 43.73
CA THR A 210 0.74 16.04 42.61
C THR A 210 1.88 15.92 41.61
N LEU A 211 2.33 14.70 41.37
CA LEU A 211 3.34 14.37 40.38
C LEU A 211 2.70 14.44 38.98
N ILE A 212 3.38 15.12 38.06
CA ILE A 212 2.97 15.19 36.66
C ILE A 212 3.65 14.03 35.94
N VAL A 213 2.85 13.18 35.31
CA VAL A 213 3.32 12.05 34.52
C VAL A 213 2.96 12.33 33.07
N ASP A 214 3.96 12.35 32.21
CA ASP A 214 3.78 12.46 30.77
C ASP A 214 3.48 11.07 30.18
N GLU A 215 2.54 11.01 29.25
CA GLU A 215 2.18 9.77 28.55
C GLU A 215 2.76 9.76 27.14
N GLU A 216 3.37 8.65 26.76
CA GLU A 216 3.86 8.41 25.41
C GLU A 216 3.02 7.29 24.77
N MET A 217 2.25 7.64 23.73
CA MET A 217 1.46 6.65 23.00
C MET A 217 2.35 5.83 22.07
N PRO A 218 2.25 4.49 22.08
CA PRO A 218 2.91 3.66 21.07
C PRO A 218 2.32 3.96 19.69
N LYS A 219 3.09 3.68 18.63
CA LYS A 219 2.63 3.87 17.26
C LYS A 219 1.44 2.96 16.92
N LEU A 220 1.44 1.77 17.50
CA LEU A 220 0.39 0.76 17.40
C LEU A 220 -0.06 0.38 18.81
N LEU A 221 -1.26 0.82 19.20
CA LEU A 221 -1.84 0.48 20.50
C LEU A 221 -2.72 -0.77 20.43
N ASP A 222 -3.48 -0.92 19.33
CA ASP A 222 -4.42 -2.01 19.16
C ASP A 222 -4.33 -2.61 17.76
N VAL A 223 -4.33 -3.94 17.71
CA VAL A 223 -4.31 -4.76 16.49
C VAL A 223 -5.46 -5.77 16.47
N SER A 224 -6.44 -5.62 17.38
CA SER A 224 -7.59 -6.52 17.53
C SER A 224 -8.39 -6.68 16.25
N SER A 225 -8.65 -5.58 15.54
CA SER A 225 -9.39 -5.60 14.26
C SER A 225 -8.64 -6.39 13.18
N GLN A 226 -7.32 -6.22 13.10
CA GLN A 226 -6.46 -6.93 12.16
C GLN A 226 -6.35 -8.42 12.52
N ALA A 227 -6.29 -8.74 13.81
CA ALA A 227 -6.30 -10.10 14.29
C ALA A 227 -7.61 -10.81 13.91
N GLU A 228 -8.75 -10.11 13.99
CA GLU A 228 -10.04 -10.64 13.55
C GLU A 228 -10.09 -10.84 12.04
N THR A 229 -9.58 -9.89 11.23
CA THR A 229 -9.44 -10.08 9.78
C THR A 229 -8.59 -11.31 9.45
N ALA A 230 -7.45 -11.49 10.14
CA ALA A 230 -6.61 -12.67 9.97
C ALA A 230 -7.36 -13.97 10.32
N ARG A 231 -8.08 -14.01 11.45
CA ARG A 231 -8.91 -15.17 11.84
C ARG A 231 -10.02 -15.44 10.81
N GLN A 232 -10.62 -14.40 10.27
CA GLN A 232 -11.67 -14.50 9.26
C GLN A 232 -11.13 -15.08 7.95
N ILE A 233 -9.96 -14.62 7.49
CA ILE A 233 -9.24 -15.17 6.33
C ILE A 233 -8.89 -16.66 6.56
N LEU A 234 -8.56 -17.05 7.79
CA LEU A 234 -8.20 -18.44 8.14
C LEU A 234 -9.39 -19.31 8.59
N SER A 235 -10.62 -18.80 8.51
CA SER A 235 -11.80 -19.53 9.01
C SER A 235 -12.29 -20.64 8.07
N ALA A 236 -11.91 -20.60 6.79
CA ALA A 236 -12.26 -21.59 5.78
C ALA A 236 -11.19 -21.67 4.68
N PRO A 237 -11.19 -22.76 3.87
CA PRO A 237 -10.35 -22.87 2.69
C PRO A 237 -10.70 -21.83 1.63
N LEU A 238 -9.70 -21.33 0.91
CA LEU A 238 -9.89 -20.47 -0.26
C LEU A 238 -10.26 -21.33 -1.48
N ARG A 239 -11.42 -21.04 -2.08
CA ARG A 239 -11.93 -21.67 -3.31
C ARG A 239 -11.95 -20.66 -4.44
N LEU A 240 -11.12 -20.87 -5.44
CA LEU A 240 -11.11 -20.08 -6.67
C LEU A 240 -11.98 -20.75 -7.73
N THR A 241 -12.86 -19.98 -8.36
CA THR A 241 -13.78 -20.45 -9.39
C THR A 241 -13.60 -19.67 -10.68
N LEU A 242 -14.02 -20.27 -11.79
CA LEU A 242 -14.10 -19.55 -13.06
C LEU A 242 -15.57 -19.14 -13.28
N GLY A 243 -15.80 -17.84 -13.50
CA GLY A 243 -17.15 -17.31 -13.74
C GLY A 243 -17.77 -17.90 -15.00
N GLY A 244 -19.01 -18.41 -14.90
CA GLY A 244 -19.70 -19.02 -16.04
C GLY A 244 -19.13 -20.35 -16.52
N ALA A 245 -18.30 -21.01 -15.71
CA ALA A 245 -17.68 -22.29 -16.04
C ALA A 245 -18.71 -23.40 -16.33
N THR A 246 -18.37 -24.24 -17.30
CA THR A 246 -19.06 -25.48 -17.66
C THR A 246 -18.38 -26.71 -17.04
N GLU A 247 -18.97 -27.90 -17.17
CA GLU A 247 -18.34 -29.15 -16.67
C GLU A 247 -16.99 -29.48 -17.34
N LEU A 248 -16.70 -28.88 -18.50
CA LEU A 248 -15.46 -29.09 -19.24
C LEU A 248 -14.36 -28.10 -18.85
N ASP A 249 -14.69 -27.07 -18.06
CA ASP A 249 -13.74 -26.06 -17.63
C ASP A 249 -12.96 -26.52 -16.38
N PRO A 250 -11.68 -26.13 -16.25
CA PRO A 250 -10.86 -26.52 -15.11
C PRO A 250 -11.34 -25.85 -13.82
N GLY A 251 -10.96 -26.46 -12.69
CA GLY A 251 -11.33 -26.02 -11.36
C GLY A 251 -12.56 -26.76 -10.81
N PRO A 252 -13.12 -26.31 -9.67
CA PRO A 252 -12.61 -25.23 -8.80
C PRO A 252 -11.25 -25.57 -8.20
N TRP A 253 -10.42 -24.56 -7.94
CA TRP A 253 -9.15 -24.73 -7.23
C TRP A 253 -9.34 -24.44 -5.76
N VAL A 254 -9.04 -25.40 -4.89
CA VAL A 254 -9.25 -25.31 -3.44
C VAL A 254 -7.91 -25.34 -2.72
N TYR A 255 -7.66 -24.31 -1.92
CA TYR A 255 -6.47 -24.15 -1.10
C TYR A 255 -6.85 -24.24 0.37
N ASP A 256 -6.28 -25.21 1.08
CA ASP A 256 -6.58 -25.43 2.49
C ASP A 256 -6.08 -24.29 3.39
N VAL A 257 -6.61 -24.21 4.61
CA VAL A 257 -6.28 -23.16 5.57
C VAL A 257 -4.77 -23.06 5.85
N PRO A 258 -4.00 -24.16 6.01
CA PRO A 258 -2.55 -24.09 6.14
C PRO A 258 -1.86 -23.44 4.94
N THR A 259 -2.30 -23.74 3.71
CA THR A 259 -1.77 -23.09 2.50
C THR A 259 -2.08 -21.60 2.50
N VAL A 260 -3.31 -21.21 2.84
CA VAL A 260 -3.71 -19.79 2.96
C VAL A 260 -2.91 -19.08 4.03
N ALA A 261 -2.67 -19.72 5.18
CA ALA A 261 -1.89 -19.16 6.27
C ALA A 261 -0.43 -18.88 5.89
N ASN A 262 0.18 -19.76 5.09
CA ASN A 262 1.55 -19.55 4.58
C ASN A 262 1.65 -18.36 3.60
N MET A 263 0.53 -17.96 2.99
CA MET A 263 0.47 -16.78 2.11
C MET A 263 0.08 -15.52 2.87
N LEU A 264 -0.30 -15.60 4.15
CA LEU A 264 -0.81 -14.44 4.88
C LEU A 264 0.35 -13.53 5.28
N LEU A 265 0.27 -12.25 4.89
CA LEU A 265 1.22 -11.21 5.26
C LEU A 265 0.55 -10.14 6.12
N VAL A 266 1.31 -9.67 7.10
CA VAL A 266 0.97 -8.49 7.90
C VAL A 266 1.90 -7.36 7.46
N ARG A 267 1.35 -6.31 6.85
CA ARG A 267 2.10 -5.15 6.35
C ARG A 267 1.80 -3.93 7.21
N GLN A 268 2.82 -3.14 7.49
CA GLN A 268 2.66 -1.83 8.11
C GLN A 268 2.51 -0.78 7.01
N THR A 269 1.40 -0.05 7.02
CA THR A 269 1.12 1.09 6.13
C THR A 269 1.10 2.37 6.94
N GLU A 270 1.66 3.44 6.38
CA GLU A 270 1.60 4.78 6.97
C GLU A 270 0.22 5.39 6.67
N SER A 271 -0.46 5.92 7.67
CA SER A 271 -1.73 6.64 7.54
C SER A 271 -1.62 8.03 8.20
N GLU A 272 -2.53 8.94 7.85
CA GLU A 272 -2.59 10.30 8.45
C GLU A 272 -2.70 10.29 9.98
N ASN A 273 -3.20 9.18 10.57
CA ASN A 273 -3.35 8.98 12.01
C ASN A 273 -2.29 8.05 12.64
N GLY A 274 -1.18 7.78 11.94
CA GLY A 274 -0.10 6.90 12.40
C GLY A 274 0.02 5.61 11.59
N SER A 275 0.92 4.70 12.01
CA SER A 275 1.08 3.41 11.37
C SER A 275 -0.14 2.52 11.57
N LYS A 276 -0.62 1.85 10.52
CA LYS A 276 -1.69 0.85 10.57
C LYS A 276 -1.14 -0.50 10.08
N LEU A 277 -1.57 -1.59 10.71
CA LEU A 277 -1.34 -2.92 10.14
C LEU A 277 -2.46 -3.30 9.18
N GLU A 278 -2.09 -3.89 8.05
CA GLU A 278 -2.97 -4.47 7.06
C GLU A 278 -2.65 -5.97 6.94
N VAL A 279 -3.70 -6.79 6.91
CA VAL A 279 -3.60 -8.23 6.74
C VAL A 279 -4.14 -8.58 5.37
N ALA A 280 -3.30 -9.19 4.54
CA ALA A 280 -3.65 -9.59 3.18
C ALA A 280 -2.88 -10.85 2.80
N LEU A 281 -3.31 -11.53 1.75
CA LEU A 281 -2.50 -12.57 1.13
C LEU A 281 -1.37 -11.93 0.33
N ASP A 282 -0.22 -12.60 0.31
CA ASP A 282 0.97 -12.18 -0.43
C ASP A 282 0.64 -12.09 -1.93
N PRO A 283 0.70 -10.89 -2.52
CA PRO A 283 0.52 -10.68 -3.95
C PRO A 283 1.46 -11.54 -4.80
N GLN A 284 2.70 -11.80 -4.33
CA GLN A 284 3.64 -12.63 -5.10
C GLN A 284 3.20 -14.10 -5.08
N ALA A 285 2.84 -14.64 -3.91
CA ALA A 285 2.35 -16.02 -3.82
C ALA A 285 1.04 -16.21 -4.60
N LEU A 286 0.13 -15.22 -4.54
CA LEU A 286 -1.08 -15.22 -5.37
C LEU A 286 -0.76 -15.17 -6.86
N GLN A 287 0.23 -14.38 -7.29
CA GLN A 287 0.64 -14.31 -8.68
C GLN A 287 1.16 -15.67 -9.18
N GLU A 288 2.03 -16.33 -8.43
CA GLU A 288 2.56 -17.67 -8.78
C GLU A 288 1.44 -18.71 -8.88
N MET A 289 0.49 -18.67 -7.94
CA MET A 289 -0.72 -19.50 -7.97
C MET A 289 -1.57 -19.23 -9.23
N LEU A 290 -1.81 -17.96 -9.55
CA LEU A 290 -2.65 -17.57 -10.68
C LEU A 290 -2.00 -17.90 -12.04
N VAL A 291 -0.67 -17.87 -12.14
CA VAL A 291 0.04 -18.33 -13.35
C VAL A 291 -0.17 -19.83 -13.58
N ALA A 292 -0.20 -20.64 -12.52
CA ALA A 292 -0.52 -22.07 -12.63
C ALA A 292 -1.97 -22.34 -13.06
N ILE A 293 -2.89 -21.47 -12.65
CA ILE A 293 -4.29 -21.48 -13.11
C ILE A 293 -4.38 -21.04 -14.58
N ALA A 294 -3.66 -19.99 -14.97
CA ALA A 294 -3.62 -19.46 -16.33
C ALA A 294 -3.22 -20.55 -17.35
N MET A 295 -2.24 -21.40 -17.05
CA MET A 295 -1.86 -22.52 -17.95
C MET A 295 -2.99 -23.53 -18.22
N GLN A 296 -4.02 -23.60 -17.37
CA GLN A 296 -5.17 -24.48 -17.54
C GLN A 296 -6.37 -23.75 -18.17
N VAL A 297 -6.49 -22.44 -17.91
CA VAL A 297 -7.65 -21.62 -18.30
C VAL A 297 -7.43 -20.95 -19.65
N ASP A 298 -6.21 -20.46 -19.89
CA ASP A 298 -5.87 -19.66 -21.05
C ASP A 298 -6.04 -20.47 -22.33
N ARG A 299 -6.82 -19.91 -23.24
CA ARG A 299 -7.00 -20.46 -24.58
C ARG A 299 -7.24 -19.34 -25.58
N PRO A 300 -6.72 -19.46 -26.81
CA PRO A 300 -7.00 -18.50 -27.86
C PRO A 300 -8.48 -18.55 -28.27
N ALA A 301 -8.96 -17.46 -28.87
CA ALA A 301 -10.23 -17.49 -29.58
C ALA A 301 -10.08 -18.33 -30.85
N GLU A 302 -11.09 -19.13 -31.17
CA GLU A 302 -11.14 -19.90 -32.41
C GLU A 302 -12.41 -19.54 -33.18
N ASN A 303 -12.23 -19.16 -34.45
CA ASN A 303 -13.33 -18.84 -35.34
C ASN A 303 -14.19 -20.08 -35.64
N ALA A 304 -15.49 -19.86 -35.81
CA ALA A 304 -16.38 -20.88 -36.37
C ALA A 304 -15.95 -21.23 -37.80
N ARG A 305 -16.22 -22.49 -38.18
CA ARG A 305 -16.10 -22.96 -39.56
C ARG A 305 -17.47 -23.21 -40.14
N PHE A 306 -17.60 -22.94 -41.43
CA PHE A 306 -18.88 -23.01 -42.12
C PHE A 306 -18.78 -23.77 -43.44
N ILE A 307 -19.94 -24.19 -43.94
CA ILE A 307 -20.17 -24.62 -45.32
C ILE A 307 -21.19 -23.65 -45.92
N PHE A 308 -20.96 -23.22 -47.16
CA PHE A 308 -21.90 -22.42 -47.92
C PHE A 308 -22.97 -23.30 -48.55
N ASN A 309 -24.23 -22.96 -48.27
CA ASN A 309 -25.37 -23.65 -48.85
C ASN A 309 -25.75 -22.98 -50.17
N ASP A 310 -25.42 -23.63 -51.29
CA ASP A 310 -25.69 -23.10 -52.65
C ASP A 310 -27.19 -22.85 -52.93
N GLU A 311 -28.11 -23.55 -52.26
CA GLU A 311 -29.56 -23.41 -52.46
C GLU A 311 -30.13 -22.21 -51.70
N THR A 312 -29.78 -22.07 -50.41
CA THR A 312 -30.31 -21.00 -49.55
C THR A 312 -29.46 -19.73 -49.60
N ARG A 313 -28.19 -19.85 -50.02
CA ARG A 313 -27.14 -18.82 -49.94
C ARG A 313 -26.83 -18.40 -48.50
N GLU A 314 -26.96 -19.34 -47.57
CA GLU A 314 -26.64 -19.16 -46.15
C GLU A 314 -25.42 -20.00 -45.75
N LEU A 315 -24.91 -19.79 -44.54
CA LEU A 315 -23.81 -20.57 -43.97
C LEU A 315 -24.36 -21.62 -43.01
N ASP A 316 -24.04 -22.87 -43.28
CA ASP A 316 -24.27 -24.00 -42.38
C ASP A 316 -23.06 -24.16 -41.46
N ILE A 317 -23.27 -24.19 -40.15
CA ILE A 317 -22.19 -24.34 -39.17
C ILE A 317 -21.56 -25.73 -39.29
N LEU A 318 -20.25 -25.76 -39.53
CA LEU A 318 -19.43 -26.97 -39.54
C LEU A 318 -18.74 -27.20 -38.18
N GLN A 319 -18.21 -26.13 -37.59
CA GLN A 319 -17.56 -26.14 -36.29
C GLN A 319 -17.92 -24.87 -35.54
N TYR A 320 -18.36 -25.01 -34.30
CA TYR A 320 -18.69 -23.88 -33.43
C TYR A 320 -17.43 -23.07 -33.08
N SER A 321 -17.63 -21.77 -32.88
CA SER A 321 -16.56 -20.88 -32.43
C SER A 321 -16.23 -21.13 -30.95
N LEU A 322 -15.01 -20.79 -30.53
CA LEU A 322 -14.60 -20.80 -29.13
C LEU A 322 -14.19 -19.40 -28.71
N THR A 323 -14.87 -18.86 -27.71
CA THR A 323 -14.43 -17.64 -27.04
C THR A 323 -13.09 -17.88 -26.35
N GLY A 324 -12.11 -17.05 -26.72
CA GLY A 324 -10.81 -16.99 -26.11
C GLY A 324 -10.90 -16.39 -24.72
N ARG A 325 -9.99 -16.79 -23.86
CA ARG A 325 -9.89 -16.22 -22.51
C ARG A 325 -8.46 -16.27 -22.03
N VAL A 326 -8.10 -15.25 -21.27
CA VAL A 326 -6.80 -15.12 -20.61
C VAL A 326 -7.05 -14.68 -19.18
N VAL A 327 -6.40 -15.31 -18.21
CA VAL A 327 -6.48 -14.89 -16.81
C VAL A 327 -5.86 -13.51 -16.65
N ASP A 328 -6.65 -12.56 -16.13
CA ASP A 328 -6.12 -11.28 -15.65
C ASP A 328 -5.55 -11.49 -14.26
N VAL A 329 -4.24 -11.74 -14.22
CA VAL A 329 -3.52 -12.04 -12.98
C VAL A 329 -3.61 -10.88 -11.99
N GLN A 330 -3.43 -9.64 -12.45
CA GLN A 330 -3.42 -8.49 -11.55
C GLN A 330 -4.82 -8.22 -11.00
N ALA A 331 -5.84 -8.20 -11.85
CA ALA A 331 -7.22 -8.01 -11.40
C ALA A 331 -7.67 -9.14 -10.46
N SER A 332 -7.22 -10.38 -10.71
CA SER A 332 -7.49 -11.51 -9.83
C SER A 332 -6.85 -11.36 -8.45
N VAL A 333 -5.59 -10.91 -8.36
CA VAL A 333 -4.94 -10.63 -7.06
C VAL A 333 -5.73 -9.60 -6.26
N ASP A 334 -6.13 -8.51 -6.91
CA ASP A 334 -6.84 -7.41 -6.26
C ASP A 334 -8.21 -7.87 -5.74
N VAL A 335 -8.97 -8.59 -6.57
CA VAL A 335 -10.29 -9.14 -6.21
C VAL A 335 -10.18 -10.18 -5.10
N ILE A 336 -9.16 -11.06 -5.14
CA ILE A 336 -8.92 -12.06 -4.10
C ILE A 336 -8.65 -11.38 -2.77
N ASN A 337 -7.70 -10.45 -2.70
CA ASN A 337 -7.36 -9.76 -1.47
C ASN A 337 -8.51 -8.93 -0.92
N GLN A 338 -9.25 -8.23 -1.79
CA GLN A 338 -10.42 -7.46 -1.38
C GLN A 338 -11.53 -8.35 -0.81
N SER A 339 -11.85 -9.45 -1.50
CA SER A 339 -12.99 -10.31 -1.14
C SER A 339 -12.68 -11.17 0.09
N ILE A 340 -11.46 -11.69 0.20
CA ILE A 340 -11.06 -12.53 1.34
C ILE A 340 -11.00 -11.72 2.65
N ALA A 341 -10.58 -10.45 2.59
CA ALA A 341 -10.61 -9.53 3.72
C ALA A 341 -12.05 -9.20 4.18
N GLN A 342 -13.04 -9.36 3.30
CA GLN A 342 -14.47 -9.23 3.62
C GLN A 342 -15.10 -10.55 4.09
N GLY A 343 -14.33 -11.63 4.14
CA GLY A 343 -14.76 -12.96 4.57
C GLY A 343 -15.34 -13.84 3.47
N ALA A 344 -15.20 -13.47 2.20
CA ALA A 344 -15.53 -14.37 1.10
C ALA A 344 -14.44 -15.42 0.94
N HIS A 345 -14.86 -16.69 0.83
CA HIS A 345 -13.96 -17.83 0.61
C HIS A 345 -14.14 -18.48 -0.76
N GLU A 346 -15.20 -18.12 -1.49
CA GLU A 346 -15.40 -18.51 -2.88
C GLU A 346 -15.29 -17.26 -3.75
N ILE A 347 -14.21 -17.18 -4.53
CA ILE A 347 -13.82 -15.96 -5.24
C ILE A 347 -13.58 -16.30 -6.72
N PRO A 348 -14.22 -15.58 -7.66
CA PRO A 348 -13.99 -15.81 -9.08
C PRO A 348 -12.62 -15.25 -9.52
N VAL A 349 -11.88 -16.07 -10.26
CA VAL A 349 -10.70 -15.65 -11.03
C VAL A 349 -11.18 -14.71 -12.13
N GLN A 350 -10.49 -13.59 -12.29
CA GLN A 350 -10.78 -12.61 -13.34
C GLN A 350 -10.16 -13.07 -14.64
N VAL A 351 -10.96 -13.05 -15.70
CA VAL A 351 -10.52 -13.40 -17.06
C VAL A 351 -10.90 -12.28 -18.01
N VAL A 352 -10.01 -11.98 -18.95
CA VAL A 352 -10.31 -11.16 -20.12
C VAL A 352 -10.72 -12.12 -21.23
N THR A 353 -11.91 -11.94 -21.77
CA THR A 353 -12.39 -12.70 -22.92
C THR A 353 -12.04 -12.02 -24.22
N ASP A 354 -11.70 -12.82 -25.21
CA ASP A 354 -11.46 -12.41 -26.59
C ASP A 354 -12.47 -13.15 -27.47
N GLU A 355 -13.37 -12.40 -28.08
CA GLU A 355 -14.38 -13.01 -28.95
C GLU A 355 -13.78 -13.33 -30.31
N PRO A 356 -14.12 -14.48 -30.90
CA PRO A 356 -13.64 -14.84 -32.23
C PRO A 356 -14.12 -13.80 -33.25
N ALA A 357 -13.24 -13.47 -34.21
CA ALA A 357 -13.59 -12.55 -35.30
C ALA A 357 -14.79 -13.05 -36.12
N VAL A 358 -14.99 -14.36 -36.14
CA VAL A 358 -16.11 -15.04 -36.77
C VAL A 358 -16.81 -15.93 -35.73
N PRO A 359 -17.82 -15.41 -35.01
CA PRO A 359 -18.65 -16.22 -34.12
C PRO A 359 -19.61 -17.12 -34.92
N ASP A 360 -20.12 -18.18 -34.31
CA ASP A 360 -21.08 -19.11 -34.94
C ASP A 360 -22.47 -18.47 -35.25
N THR A 361 -22.72 -17.27 -34.73
CA THR A 361 -23.94 -16.49 -35.01
C THR A 361 -23.85 -15.58 -36.23
N VAL A 362 -22.66 -15.45 -36.83
CA VAL A 362 -22.45 -14.58 -37.99
C VAL A 362 -23.12 -15.13 -39.24
N THR A 363 -23.65 -14.25 -40.08
CA THR A 363 -24.34 -14.62 -41.32
C THR A 363 -23.46 -14.47 -42.56
N ALA A 364 -23.82 -15.17 -43.63
CA ALA A 364 -23.17 -15.04 -44.95
C ALA A 364 -23.14 -13.57 -45.42
N ALA A 365 -24.24 -12.84 -45.19
CA ALA A 365 -24.38 -11.44 -45.58
C ALA A 365 -23.43 -10.50 -44.81
N GLU A 366 -23.23 -10.72 -43.51
CA GLU A 366 -22.31 -9.94 -42.68
C GLU A 366 -20.84 -10.16 -43.07
N LEU A 367 -20.50 -11.39 -43.51
CA LEU A 367 -19.17 -11.73 -44.00
C LEU A 367 -18.96 -11.33 -45.48
N GLY A 368 -20.01 -10.94 -46.20
CA GLY A 368 -19.93 -10.63 -47.64
C GLY A 368 -19.74 -11.87 -48.51
N ILE A 369 -20.19 -13.04 -48.06
CA ILE A 369 -20.11 -14.31 -48.78
C ILE A 369 -21.47 -14.57 -49.43
N ILE A 370 -21.53 -14.47 -50.76
CA ILE A 370 -22.82 -14.49 -51.49
C ILE A 370 -22.87 -15.55 -52.60
N GLU A 371 -21.72 -15.97 -53.13
CA GLU A 371 -21.63 -16.90 -54.25
C GLU A 371 -20.27 -17.60 -54.33
N LEU A 372 -20.21 -18.67 -55.13
CA LEU A 372 -18.98 -19.30 -55.57
C LEU A 372 -18.23 -18.35 -56.50
N VAL A 373 -17.05 -17.89 -56.10
CA VAL A 373 -16.21 -16.98 -56.92
C VAL A 373 -15.19 -17.74 -57.77
N HIS A 374 -14.72 -18.90 -57.30
CA HIS A 374 -13.84 -19.75 -58.09
C HIS A 374 -13.82 -21.20 -57.58
N GLU A 375 -13.58 -22.17 -58.46
CA GLU A 375 -13.28 -23.54 -58.07
C GLU A 375 -12.19 -24.16 -58.94
N GLU A 376 -11.39 -25.07 -58.36
CA GLU A 376 -10.41 -25.85 -59.11
C GLU A 376 -10.41 -27.30 -58.67
N THR A 377 -10.20 -28.19 -59.65
CA THR A 377 -10.15 -29.62 -59.42
C THR A 377 -8.84 -30.20 -59.94
N SER A 378 -8.20 -31.02 -59.12
CA SER A 378 -7.04 -31.83 -59.50
C SER A 378 -7.34 -33.32 -59.34
N TYR A 379 -6.64 -34.14 -60.12
CA TYR A 379 -6.76 -35.59 -60.07
C TYR A 379 -5.48 -36.23 -59.57
N PHE A 380 -5.62 -37.41 -58.98
CA PHE A 380 -4.52 -38.17 -58.38
C PHE A 380 -4.60 -39.66 -58.74
N TYR A 381 -4.95 -39.96 -59.98
CA TYR A 381 -4.96 -41.33 -60.52
C TYR A 381 -3.59 -42.00 -60.37
N GLY A 382 -3.62 -43.27 -59.98
CA GLY A 382 -2.41 -44.07 -59.71
C GLY A 382 -1.81 -43.90 -58.31
N SER A 383 -2.42 -43.10 -57.43
CA SER A 383 -1.98 -42.95 -56.03
C SER A 383 -2.22 -44.22 -55.22
N SER A 384 -1.29 -44.51 -54.29
CA SER A 384 -1.50 -45.57 -53.29
C SER A 384 -2.58 -45.18 -52.28
N ALA A 385 -3.08 -46.17 -51.54
CA ALA A 385 -4.12 -45.93 -50.53
C ALA A 385 -3.66 -44.95 -49.44
N GLU A 386 -2.40 -45.05 -49.01
CA GLU A 386 -1.78 -44.18 -48.00
C GLU A 386 -1.69 -42.73 -48.51
N ARG A 387 -1.31 -42.54 -49.78
CA ARG A 387 -1.29 -41.20 -50.40
C ARG A 387 -2.69 -40.60 -50.48
N ILE A 388 -3.70 -41.41 -50.83
CA ILE A 388 -5.10 -40.94 -50.93
C ILE A 388 -5.61 -40.52 -49.54
N GLN A 389 -5.33 -41.31 -48.51
CA GLN A 389 -5.63 -40.96 -47.12
C GLN A 389 -4.99 -39.62 -46.75
N ASN A 390 -3.70 -39.43 -47.03
CA ASN A 390 -3.00 -38.18 -46.74
C ASN A 390 -3.62 -36.97 -47.44
N VAL A 391 -4.04 -37.12 -48.71
CA VAL A 391 -4.74 -36.06 -49.45
C VAL A 391 -6.06 -35.71 -48.77
N GLN A 392 -6.84 -36.71 -48.36
CA GLN A 392 -8.12 -36.49 -47.68
C GLN A 392 -7.94 -35.83 -46.31
N THR A 393 -7.01 -36.32 -45.49
CA THR A 393 -6.68 -35.76 -44.17
C THR A 393 -6.21 -34.31 -44.28
N ALA A 394 -5.28 -34.03 -45.19
CA ALA A 394 -4.79 -32.67 -45.41
C ALA A 394 -5.87 -31.74 -45.96
N ALA A 395 -6.71 -32.20 -46.88
CA ALA A 395 -7.80 -31.39 -47.42
C ALA A 395 -8.82 -31.01 -46.33
N ALA A 396 -9.17 -31.94 -45.43
CA ALA A 396 -10.11 -31.71 -44.34
C ALA A 396 -9.65 -30.61 -43.38
N ALA A 397 -8.34 -30.46 -43.15
CA ALA A 397 -7.79 -29.41 -42.29
C ALA A 397 -8.17 -27.99 -42.76
N PHE A 398 -8.40 -27.81 -44.07
CA PHE A 398 -8.75 -26.51 -44.68
C PHE A 398 -10.24 -26.32 -44.93
N HIS A 399 -11.06 -27.36 -44.76
CA HIS A 399 -12.48 -27.28 -45.05
C HIS A 399 -13.17 -26.31 -44.07
N GLY A 400 -13.89 -25.34 -44.63
CA GLY A 400 -14.65 -24.34 -43.88
C GLY A 400 -13.82 -23.22 -43.25
N ILE A 401 -12.56 -23.03 -43.68
CA ILE A 401 -11.73 -21.92 -43.20
C ILE A 401 -12.17 -20.60 -43.86
N LEU A 402 -12.24 -19.55 -43.05
CA LEU A 402 -12.49 -18.17 -43.47
C LEU A 402 -11.20 -17.35 -43.44
N ILE A 403 -10.98 -16.54 -44.47
CA ILE A 403 -9.83 -15.62 -44.57
C ILE A 403 -10.37 -14.19 -44.61
N ALA A 404 -9.93 -13.36 -43.68
CA ALA A 404 -10.41 -11.99 -43.54
C ALA A 404 -9.98 -11.09 -44.70
N PRO A 405 -10.71 -9.98 -44.96
CA PRO A 405 -10.25 -8.94 -45.87
C PRO A 405 -8.83 -8.45 -45.53
N GLY A 406 -7.93 -8.50 -46.51
CA GLY A 406 -6.51 -8.13 -46.37
C GLY A 406 -5.62 -9.16 -45.69
N GLU A 407 -6.15 -10.29 -45.21
CA GLU A 407 -5.37 -11.32 -44.52
C GLU A 407 -4.51 -12.12 -45.52
N THR A 408 -3.27 -12.42 -45.11
CA THR A 408 -2.41 -13.37 -45.83
C THR A 408 -2.51 -14.75 -45.21
N PHE A 409 -3.12 -15.67 -45.94
CA PHE A 409 -3.25 -17.07 -45.54
C PHE A 409 -1.94 -17.83 -45.75
N SER A 410 -1.56 -18.65 -44.77
CA SER A 410 -0.44 -19.59 -44.82
C SER A 410 -0.95 -21.01 -44.76
N MET A 411 -0.71 -21.77 -45.83
CA MET A 411 -1.12 -23.17 -45.88
C MET A 411 -0.45 -23.99 -44.79
N GLY A 412 0.85 -23.85 -44.60
CA GLY A 412 1.62 -24.59 -43.61
C GLY A 412 1.18 -24.30 -42.18
N SER A 413 0.86 -23.03 -41.86
CA SER A 413 0.33 -22.66 -40.54
C SER A 413 -1.04 -23.26 -40.27
N ALA A 414 -1.93 -23.29 -41.27
CA ALA A 414 -3.29 -23.80 -41.11
C ALA A 414 -3.38 -25.34 -41.15
N LEU A 415 -2.42 -26.03 -41.76
CA LEU A 415 -2.41 -27.50 -41.87
C LEU A 415 -2.15 -28.20 -40.53
N GLY A 416 -1.34 -27.59 -39.66
CA GLY A 416 -0.86 -28.20 -38.42
C GLY A 416 0.22 -29.27 -38.64
N ASP A 417 0.44 -30.11 -37.63
CA ASP A 417 1.50 -31.12 -37.63
C ASP A 417 1.14 -32.36 -38.50
N ILE A 418 2.07 -32.76 -39.36
CA ILE A 418 1.92 -33.90 -40.28
C ILE A 418 2.56 -35.13 -39.62
N SER A 419 1.76 -35.85 -38.85
CA SER A 419 2.22 -37.02 -38.07
C SER A 419 1.27 -38.21 -38.21
N LEU A 420 1.76 -39.41 -37.85
CA LEU A 420 0.92 -40.61 -37.83
C LEU A 420 -0.27 -40.45 -36.86
N ASP A 421 -0.04 -39.77 -35.73
CA ASP A 421 -1.07 -39.53 -34.70
C ASP A 421 -2.18 -38.60 -35.20
N ASN A 422 -1.87 -37.69 -36.13
CA ASN A 422 -2.83 -36.80 -36.78
C ASN A 422 -3.49 -37.43 -38.01
N GLY A 423 -3.43 -38.76 -38.17
CA GLY A 423 -4.14 -39.50 -39.21
C GLY A 423 -3.45 -39.53 -40.57
N TYR A 424 -2.16 -39.14 -40.64
CA TYR A 424 -1.34 -39.31 -41.84
C TYR A 424 -0.69 -40.71 -41.89
N ALA A 425 -0.27 -41.12 -43.07
CA ALA A 425 0.41 -42.36 -43.36
C ALA A 425 1.72 -42.13 -44.12
N GLU A 426 2.63 -43.10 -44.06
CA GLU A 426 3.85 -43.06 -44.88
C GLU A 426 3.54 -43.31 -46.35
N ALA A 427 3.89 -42.36 -47.22
CA ALA A 427 3.82 -42.50 -48.67
C ALA A 427 5.06 -41.87 -49.33
N LEU A 428 5.11 -41.85 -50.66
CA LEU A 428 6.22 -41.20 -51.36
C LEU A 428 6.15 -39.68 -51.21
N ILE A 429 7.25 -39.08 -50.76
CA ILE A 429 7.48 -37.63 -50.66
C ILE A 429 8.66 -37.22 -51.53
N ILE A 430 8.74 -35.93 -51.85
CA ILE A 430 9.87 -35.33 -52.56
C ILE A 430 10.66 -34.49 -51.55
N TYR A 431 11.89 -34.90 -51.24
CA TYR A 431 12.73 -34.20 -50.27
C TYR A 431 14.18 -34.14 -50.74
N GLY A 432 14.79 -32.95 -50.70
CA GLY A 432 16.18 -32.76 -51.12
C GLY A 432 16.44 -33.21 -52.57
N GLY A 433 15.48 -33.02 -53.47
CA GLY A 433 15.61 -33.38 -54.89
C GLY A 433 15.42 -34.86 -55.22
N ARG A 434 15.01 -35.70 -54.25
CA ARG A 434 14.78 -37.14 -54.46
C ARG A 434 13.43 -37.61 -53.95
N THR A 435 12.89 -38.67 -54.54
CA THR A 435 11.71 -39.37 -54.03
C THR A 435 12.12 -40.34 -52.94
N ILE A 436 11.56 -40.19 -51.73
CA ILE A 436 11.77 -41.09 -50.58
C ILE A 436 10.44 -41.41 -49.93
N LYS A 437 10.39 -42.43 -49.06
CA LYS A 437 9.21 -42.69 -48.23
C LYS A 437 9.23 -41.76 -47.01
N GLY A 438 8.09 -41.16 -46.68
CA GLY A 438 7.92 -40.31 -45.50
C GLY A 438 6.45 -40.06 -45.18
N VAL A 439 6.16 -39.53 -44.00
CA VAL A 439 4.79 -39.23 -43.56
C VAL A 439 4.24 -38.03 -44.36
N GLY A 440 2.96 -38.12 -44.78
CA GLY A 440 2.29 -37.01 -45.46
C GLY A 440 2.51 -36.93 -46.97
N GLY A 441 3.06 -37.97 -47.61
CA GLY A 441 3.10 -38.04 -49.07
C GLY A 441 1.69 -37.93 -49.65
N GLY A 442 1.41 -36.82 -50.33
CA GLY A 442 0.04 -36.42 -50.75
C GLY A 442 -0.27 -34.96 -50.48
N VAL A 443 0.29 -34.35 -49.42
CA VAL A 443 0.01 -32.96 -49.01
C VAL A 443 0.30 -31.93 -50.12
N CYS A 444 1.36 -32.13 -50.91
CA CYS A 444 1.67 -31.26 -52.04
C CYS A 444 0.63 -31.29 -53.18
N GLN A 445 -0.21 -32.34 -53.27
CA GLN A 445 -1.39 -32.32 -54.13
C GLN A 445 -2.35 -31.22 -53.67
N VAL A 446 -2.65 -31.19 -52.37
CA VAL A 446 -3.57 -30.22 -51.77
C VAL A 446 -3.06 -28.80 -51.97
N SER A 447 -1.75 -28.58 -51.77
CA SER A 447 -1.08 -27.30 -52.03
C SER A 447 -1.16 -26.90 -53.50
N THR A 448 -0.90 -27.84 -54.41
CA THR A 448 -0.96 -27.59 -55.86
C THR A 448 -2.37 -27.22 -56.32
N THR A 449 -3.40 -27.89 -55.80
CA THR A 449 -4.79 -27.56 -56.14
C THR A 449 -5.17 -26.19 -55.59
N LEU A 450 -4.84 -25.90 -54.33
CA LEU A 450 -5.07 -24.59 -53.73
C LEU A 450 -4.34 -23.48 -54.52
N PHE A 451 -3.08 -23.69 -54.89
CA PHE A 451 -2.33 -22.75 -55.71
C PHE A 451 -3.04 -22.45 -57.03
N ARG A 452 -3.60 -23.47 -57.69
CA ARG A 452 -4.39 -23.26 -58.91
C ARG A 452 -5.67 -22.48 -58.62
N THR A 453 -6.38 -22.79 -57.53
CA THR A 453 -7.58 -22.06 -57.12
C THR A 453 -7.28 -20.58 -56.91
N VAL A 454 -6.17 -20.27 -56.23
CA VAL A 454 -5.70 -18.90 -55.98
C VAL A 454 -5.25 -18.23 -57.27
N PHE A 455 -4.45 -18.92 -58.08
CA PHE A 455 -3.91 -18.39 -59.34
C PHE A 455 -5.01 -18.04 -60.34
N PHE A 456 -5.93 -18.96 -60.59
CA PHE A 456 -7.04 -18.76 -61.52
C PHE A 456 -8.17 -17.90 -60.93
N GLY A 457 -8.30 -17.88 -59.60
CA GLY A 457 -9.14 -16.94 -58.87
C GLY A 457 -8.57 -15.52 -58.78
N GLY A 458 -7.37 -15.26 -59.32
CA GLY A 458 -6.79 -13.93 -59.41
C GLY A 458 -6.34 -13.31 -58.08
N TYR A 459 -6.06 -14.13 -57.07
CA TYR A 459 -5.59 -13.65 -55.77
C TYR A 459 -4.06 -13.44 -55.75
N PRO A 460 -3.54 -12.43 -55.05
CA PRO A 460 -2.10 -12.21 -54.92
C PRO A 460 -1.38 -13.39 -54.25
N ILE A 461 -0.48 -14.04 -54.99
CA ILE A 461 0.41 -15.09 -54.46
C ILE A 461 1.63 -14.43 -53.83
N ILE A 462 1.80 -14.64 -52.53
CA ILE A 462 2.89 -14.05 -51.73
C ILE A 462 4.09 -15.00 -51.65
N GLU A 463 3.84 -16.30 -51.56
CA GLU A 463 4.88 -17.32 -51.51
C GLU A 463 4.44 -18.54 -52.32
N ARG A 464 5.27 -18.97 -53.26
CA ARG A 464 5.07 -20.22 -54.02
C ARG A 464 6.41 -20.78 -54.44
N HIS A 465 6.63 -22.05 -54.13
CA HIS A 465 7.79 -22.82 -54.55
C HIS A 465 7.35 -23.94 -55.49
N SER A 466 8.15 -24.21 -56.53
CA SER A 466 7.95 -25.38 -57.40
C SER A 466 8.68 -26.60 -56.84
N HIS A 467 8.25 -27.80 -57.21
CA HIS A 467 8.99 -29.01 -56.87
C HIS A 467 10.36 -29.04 -57.55
N ALA A 468 11.31 -29.76 -56.96
CA ALA A 468 12.69 -29.85 -57.46
C ALA A 468 12.82 -30.45 -58.88
N TYR A 469 11.78 -31.14 -59.36
CA TYR A 469 11.69 -31.68 -60.71
C TYR A 469 10.21 -31.75 -61.13
N ARG A 470 9.96 -31.89 -62.44
CA ARG A 470 8.60 -31.98 -62.99
C ARG A 470 7.82 -33.13 -62.39
N VAL A 471 6.64 -32.82 -61.84
CA VAL A 471 5.73 -33.79 -61.24
C VAL A 471 4.52 -34.01 -62.16
N TYR A 472 4.68 -34.88 -63.16
CA TYR A 472 3.70 -35.05 -64.24
C TYR A 472 2.30 -35.49 -63.78
N TYR A 473 2.15 -36.07 -62.59
CA TYR A 473 0.86 -36.56 -62.12
C TYR A 473 -0.04 -35.46 -61.54
N TYR A 474 0.46 -34.23 -61.36
CA TYR A 474 -0.39 -33.06 -61.10
C TYR A 474 -1.03 -32.49 -62.38
N GLU A 475 -0.63 -32.97 -63.55
CA GLU A 475 -1.08 -32.49 -64.85
C GLU A 475 -2.27 -33.31 -65.38
N GLN A 476 -2.92 -34.11 -64.54
CA GLN A 476 -3.99 -35.03 -64.97
C GLN A 476 -5.33 -34.32 -65.20
N ASN A 477 -6.06 -34.74 -66.23
CA ASN A 477 -7.47 -34.42 -66.51
C ASN A 477 -8.43 -35.43 -65.85
N ALA A 478 -9.73 -35.18 -65.99
CA ALA A 478 -10.79 -36.04 -65.47
C ALA A 478 -10.73 -37.49 -65.99
N ASP A 479 -10.27 -37.70 -67.22
CA ASP A 479 -10.09 -39.01 -67.83
C ASP A 479 -8.70 -39.64 -67.55
N GLY A 480 -7.86 -38.98 -66.75
CA GLY A 480 -6.50 -39.40 -66.43
C GLY A 480 -5.46 -39.07 -67.51
N SER A 481 -5.85 -38.45 -68.64
CA SER A 481 -4.92 -37.91 -69.62
C SER A 481 -4.11 -36.75 -69.04
N LYS A 482 -2.96 -36.42 -69.62
CA LYS A 482 -2.14 -35.29 -69.17
C LYS A 482 -2.46 -34.03 -69.96
N ASN A 483 -2.70 -32.93 -69.28
CA ASN A 483 -2.86 -31.61 -69.82
C ASN A 483 -1.50 -30.87 -69.83
N PRO A 484 -0.89 -30.63 -71.00
CA PRO A 484 0.38 -29.90 -71.08
C PRO A 484 0.26 -28.46 -70.58
N ASP A 485 -0.93 -27.87 -70.54
CA ASP A 485 -1.13 -26.50 -70.09
C ASP A 485 -0.94 -26.33 -68.57
N LEU A 486 -1.05 -27.44 -67.82
CA LEU A 486 -0.83 -27.47 -66.36
C LEU A 486 0.65 -27.62 -65.97
N VAL A 487 1.55 -27.73 -66.95
CA VAL A 487 2.99 -27.87 -66.70
C VAL A 487 3.51 -26.64 -65.97
N GLY A 488 4.15 -26.86 -64.82
CA GLY A 488 4.68 -25.78 -63.97
C GLY A 488 3.63 -25.06 -63.12
N LEU A 489 2.36 -25.49 -63.15
CA LEU A 489 1.34 -25.04 -62.22
C LEU A 489 1.27 -25.97 -60.99
N ASP A 490 2.36 -26.04 -60.25
CA ASP A 490 2.50 -26.81 -59.01
C ASP A 490 2.99 -25.93 -57.86
N ALA A 491 2.60 -26.30 -56.64
CA ALA A 491 3.13 -25.71 -55.41
C ALA A 491 3.55 -26.83 -54.46
N THR A 492 4.78 -26.76 -54.00
CA THR A 492 5.30 -27.65 -52.95
C THR A 492 5.13 -26.98 -51.59
N VAL A 493 4.93 -27.78 -50.55
CA VAL A 493 4.85 -27.33 -49.15
C VAL A 493 5.64 -28.30 -48.26
N TYR A 494 6.45 -27.74 -47.37
CA TYR A 494 7.23 -28.45 -46.35
C TYR A 494 7.47 -27.50 -45.18
N PHE A 495 6.44 -27.28 -44.37
CA PHE A 495 6.43 -26.29 -43.29
C PHE A 495 7.37 -26.72 -42.14
N PRO A 496 8.10 -25.79 -41.49
CA PRO A 496 8.11 -24.33 -41.70
C PRO A 496 9.09 -23.82 -42.78
N LEU A 497 9.77 -24.71 -43.51
CA LEU A 497 10.85 -24.32 -44.44
C LEU A 497 10.34 -23.84 -45.80
N VAL A 498 9.23 -24.39 -46.28
CA VAL A 498 8.64 -24.12 -47.60
C VAL A 498 7.13 -24.03 -47.43
N ASP A 499 6.55 -22.91 -47.86
CA ASP A 499 5.11 -22.67 -47.70
C ASP A 499 4.44 -22.20 -49.00
N PHE A 500 3.12 -22.26 -49.03
CA PHE A 500 2.28 -21.58 -50.00
C PHE A 500 1.44 -20.52 -49.29
N LYS A 501 1.59 -19.25 -49.71
CA LYS A 501 0.90 -18.10 -49.12
C LYS A 501 0.21 -17.25 -50.17
N PHE A 502 -0.98 -16.78 -49.85
CA PHE A 502 -1.72 -15.83 -50.68
C PHE A 502 -2.50 -14.83 -49.82
N THR A 503 -2.83 -13.68 -50.38
CA THR A 503 -3.61 -12.65 -49.68
C THR A 503 -5.04 -12.62 -50.21
N ASN A 504 -6.02 -12.56 -49.31
CA ASN A 504 -7.37 -12.13 -49.66
C ASN A 504 -7.36 -10.61 -49.79
N ASP A 505 -7.16 -10.08 -51.00
CA ASP A 505 -7.11 -8.63 -51.26
C ASP A 505 -8.50 -8.01 -51.47
N THR A 506 -9.57 -8.79 -51.33
CA THR A 506 -10.95 -8.32 -51.47
C THR A 506 -11.42 -7.60 -50.20
N PRO A 507 -12.48 -6.77 -50.28
CA PRO A 507 -13.10 -6.18 -49.09
C PRO A 507 -14.00 -7.16 -48.31
N ASN A 508 -14.18 -8.40 -48.78
CA ASN A 508 -15.10 -9.38 -48.20
C ASN A 508 -14.33 -10.59 -47.65
N TRP A 509 -14.96 -11.35 -46.77
CA TRP A 509 -14.37 -12.61 -46.33
C TRP A 509 -14.33 -13.61 -47.47
N LEU A 510 -13.35 -14.51 -47.40
CA LEU A 510 -13.19 -15.61 -48.34
C LEU A 510 -13.36 -16.93 -47.58
N LEU A 511 -14.42 -17.67 -47.90
CA LEU A 511 -14.62 -19.02 -47.39
C LEU A 511 -13.99 -20.04 -48.33
N MET A 512 -13.19 -20.94 -47.77
CA MET A 512 -12.57 -22.03 -48.47
C MET A 512 -13.20 -23.37 -48.11
N GLU A 513 -13.56 -24.13 -49.13
CA GLU A 513 -14.07 -25.49 -48.97
C GLU A 513 -13.28 -26.46 -49.82
N THR A 514 -13.01 -27.64 -49.24
CA THR A 514 -12.34 -28.75 -49.90
C THR A 514 -13.26 -29.95 -50.03
N TYR A 515 -13.27 -30.59 -51.19
CA TYR A 515 -14.05 -31.79 -51.46
C TYR A 515 -13.16 -32.86 -52.05
N THR A 516 -12.97 -33.96 -51.31
CA THR A 516 -12.19 -35.11 -51.79
C THR A 516 -13.14 -36.24 -52.15
N ASP A 517 -13.09 -36.68 -53.41
CA ASP A 517 -13.77 -37.90 -53.86
C ASP A 517 -12.70 -38.95 -54.17
N THR A 518 -12.56 -39.89 -53.24
CA THR A 518 -11.55 -40.93 -53.35
C THR A 518 -11.88 -41.91 -54.46
N ALA A 519 -13.16 -42.19 -54.77
CA ALA A 519 -13.54 -43.10 -55.83
C ALA A 519 -13.19 -42.52 -57.22
N ALA A 520 -13.51 -41.25 -57.43
CA ALA A 520 -13.15 -40.51 -58.65
C ALA A 520 -11.70 -39.98 -58.66
N ARG A 521 -10.93 -40.21 -57.59
CA ARG A 521 -9.54 -39.78 -57.43
C ARG A 521 -9.35 -38.28 -57.67
N LYS A 522 -10.26 -37.46 -57.16
CA LYS A 522 -10.25 -36.00 -57.34
C LYS A 522 -10.28 -35.24 -56.01
N LEU A 523 -9.66 -34.07 -56.03
CA LEU A 523 -9.71 -33.05 -54.98
C LEU A 523 -10.16 -31.76 -55.63
N THR A 524 -11.22 -31.16 -55.08
CA THR A 524 -11.77 -29.87 -55.50
C THR A 524 -11.60 -28.87 -54.37
N TRP A 525 -11.20 -27.65 -54.71
CA TRP A 525 -11.25 -26.47 -53.85
C TRP A 525 -12.30 -25.53 -54.39
N LYS A 526 -13.11 -24.97 -53.50
CA LYS A 526 -14.11 -23.94 -53.81
C LYS A 526 -13.87 -22.72 -52.94
N PHE A 527 -13.92 -21.55 -53.55
CA PHE A 527 -13.82 -20.26 -52.91
C PHE A 527 -15.15 -19.54 -53.01
N TYR A 528 -15.71 -19.16 -51.87
CA TYR A 528 -16.96 -18.41 -51.77
C TYR A 528 -16.70 -17.02 -51.20
N SER A 529 -17.27 -16.00 -51.85
CA SER A 529 -17.14 -14.59 -51.47
C SER A 529 -18.19 -13.75 -52.23
N ALA A 530 -17.96 -12.45 -52.38
CA ALA A 530 -18.65 -11.62 -53.37
C ALA A 530 -17.71 -11.32 -54.53
N SER A 531 -18.19 -11.52 -55.76
CA SER A 531 -17.42 -11.20 -56.95
C SER A 531 -17.08 -9.71 -57.04
N ASP A 532 -15.81 -9.39 -57.28
CA ASP A 532 -15.33 -8.04 -57.61
C ASP A 532 -15.08 -7.86 -59.12
N GLY A 533 -15.49 -8.84 -59.93
CA GLY A 533 -15.30 -8.85 -61.38
C GLY A 533 -13.88 -9.16 -61.85
N ARG A 534 -12.98 -9.63 -60.96
CA ARG A 534 -11.62 -10.05 -61.34
C ARG A 534 -11.64 -11.13 -62.41
N THR A 535 -10.65 -11.06 -63.31
CA THR A 535 -10.40 -12.08 -64.33
C THR A 535 -8.90 -12.30 -64.47
N VAL A 536 -8.52 -13.51 -64.89
CA VAL A 536 -7.12 -13.89 -65.09
C VAL A 536 -6.89 -14.16 -66.57
N ASP A 537 -6.08 -13.31 -67.20
CA ASP A 537 -5.51 -13.58 -68.52
C ASP A 537 -4.14 -14.24 -68.34
N TRP A 538 -3.97 -15.45 -68.89
CA TRP A 538 -2.75 -16.22 -68.74
C TRP A 538 -2.43 -16.99 -70.03
N GLN A 539 -1.14 -17.25 -70.24
CA GLN A 539 -0.64 -18.02 -71.37
C GLN A 539 0.40 -19.02 -70.88
N THR A 540 0.44 -20.18 -71.52
CA THR A 540 1.41 -21.23 -71.23
C THR A 540 2.08 -21.71 -72.51
N THR A 541 3.36 -22.08 -72.36
CA THR A 541 4.12 -22.71 -73.45
C THR A 541 4.00 -24.24 -73.42
N GLY A 542 3.31 -24.78 -72.41
CA GLY A 542 3.31 -26.19 -72.08
C GLY A 542 4.72 -26.71 -71.77
N SER A 543 4.98 -27.99 -72.09
CA SER A 543 6.33 -28.55 -71.96
C SER A 543 7.23 -28.07 -73.10
N GLN A 544 8.32 -27.37 -72.76
CA GLN A 544 9.38 -26.96 -73.69
C GLN A 544 10.70 -27.64 -73.31
N ASN A 545 11.63 -27.77 -74.26
CA ASN A 545 12.99 -28.29 -74.04
C ASN A 545 13.04 -29.66 -73.33
N ILE A 546 12.18 -30.60 -73.75
CA ILE A 546 12.09 -31.94 -73.16
C ILE A 546 13.40 -32.70 -73.43
N VAL A 547 14.15 -33.01 -72.37
CA VAL A 547 15.33 -33.87 -72.42
C VAL A 547 14.95 -35.27 -71.97
N SER A 548 15.31 -36.29 -72.75
CA SER A 548 15.12 -37.69 -72.37
C SER A 548 15.93 -37.99 -71.09
N ALA A 549 15.27 -38.54 -70.08
CA ALA A 549 15.91 -38.92 -68.82
C ALA A 549 16.91 -40.07 -68.99
#